data_AF-A0A7X3JR43-F1
#
_entry.id   AF-A0A7X3JR43-F1
#
_cell.length_a   1.000
_cell.length_b   1.000
_cell.length_c   1.000
_cell.angle_alpha   90.00
_cell.angle_beta   90.00
_cell.angle_gamma   90.00
#
_symmetry.space_group_name_H-M   'P 1'
#
loop_
_entity.id
_entity.type
_entity.pdbx_description
1 polymer ?
#
loop_
_entity_poly.entity_id
_entity_poly.type
_entity_poly.pdbx_seq_one_letter_code
_entity_poly.pdbx_strand_id
1 'polypeptide(L)'
;MTDLPDDPTPALLSRLNQNINALGAAIEEIGIWIDQRGSTDTSERISEHLEVLSDNSDAIAELLVDLIARWKPEGQSDETD
;
A
#
# COMPACT_ATOMS: atom_id res chain seq x y z
N MET A 1 9.08 22.06 -5.25
CA MET A 1 8.21 21.02 -4.66
C MET A 1 7.00 20.99 -5.54
N THR A 2 6.93 19.99 -6.41
CA THR A 2 5.98 19.90 -7.52
C THR A 2 4.56 19.96 -6.97
N ASP A 3 3.77 20.90 -7.47
CA ASP A 3 2.35 21.04 -7.18
C ASP A 3 1.65 19.79 -7.72
N LEU A 4 1.49 18.79 -6.86
CA LEU A 4 0.54 17.71 -7.12
C LEU A 4 -0.82 18.43 -7.17
N PRO A 5 -1.65 18.20 -8.19
CA PRO A 5 -2.99 18.79 -8.25
C PRO A 5 -3.80 18.46 -6.99
N ASP A 6 -4.90 19.16 -6.80
CA ASP A 6 -5.93 18.84 -5.82
C ASP A 6 -6.70 17.53 -6.16
N ASP A 7 -6.06 16.56 -6.82
CA ASP A 7 -6.57 15.20 -6.98
C ASP A 7 -6.26 14.41 -5.69
N PRO A 8 -7.27 14.06 -4.88
CA PRO A 8 -7.04 13.33 -3.64
C PRO A 8 -6.66 11.86 -3.88
N THR A 9 -6.71 11.36 -5.11
CA THR A 9 -6.52 9.93 -5.43
C THR A 9 -5.15 9.41 -5.02
N PRO A 10 -4.00 10.03 -5.38
CA PRO A 10 -2.69 9.54 -4.95
C PRO A 10 -2.51 9.58 -3.43
N ALA A 11 -3.05 10.62 -2.78
CA ALA A 11 -3.00 10.75 -1.33
C ALA A 11 -3.84 9.68 -0.61
N LEU A 12 -5.05 9.39 -1.13
CA LEU A 12 -5.93 8.35 -0.61
C LEU A 12 -5.31 6.95 -0.77
N LEU A 13 -4.74 6.65 -1.94
CA LEU A 13 -4.08 5.37 -2.21
C LEU A 13 -2.81 5.20 -1.36
N SER A 14 -2.02 6.26 -1.18
CA SER A 14 -0.87 6.26 -0.25
C SER A 14 -1.33 5.95 1.18
N ARG A 15 -2.42 6.57 1.64
CA ARG A 15 -2.97 6.33 2.98
C ARG A 15 -3.54 4.93 3.14
N LEU A 16 -4.16 4.39 2.10
CA LEU A 16 -4.61 2.99 2.07
C LEU A 16 -3.42 2.03 2.20
N ASN A 17 -2.33 2.29 1.48
CA ASN A 17 -1.13 1.48 1.57
C ASN A 17 -0.52 1.50 2.98
N GLN A 18 -0.47 2.68 3.60
CA GLN A 18 -0.01 2.83 4.99
C GLN A 18 -0.88 2.02 5.97
N ASN A 19 -2.20 2.00 5.76
CA ASN A 19 -3.10 1.21 6.59
C ASN A 19 -2.86 -0.30 6.42
N ILE A 20 -2.63 -0.78 5.19
CA ILE A 20 -2.31 -2.20 4.94
C ILE A 20 -1.04 -2.59 5.67
N ASN A 21 0.01 -1.77 5.58
CA ASN A 21 1.27 -2.01 6.30
C ASN A 21 1.09 -2.01 7.82
N ALA A 22 0.33 -1.06 8.37
CA ALA A 22 0.06 -1.00 9.81
C ALA A 22 -0.76 -2.21 10.30
N LEU A 23 -1.75 -2.65 9.50
CA LEU A 23 -2.51 -3.85 9.79
C LEU A 23 -1.65 -5.11 9.71
N GLY A 24 -0.78 -5.22 8.70
CA GLY A 24 0.17 -6.31 8.56
C GLY A 24 1.05 -6.45 9.81
N ALA A 25 1.68 -5.35 10.27
CA ALA A 25 2.51 -5.36 11.47
C ALA A 25 1.74 -5.76 12.73
N ALA A 26 0.52 -5.23 12.93
CA ALA A 26 -0.30 -5.59 14.08
C ALA A 26 -0.73 -7.06 14.06
N ILE A 27 -1.05 -7.60 12.88
CA ILE A 27 -1.43 -9.01 12.70
C ILE A 27 -0.21 -9.92 12.89
N GLU A 28 0.97 -9.52 12.42
CA GLU A 28 2.23 -10.25 12.64
C GLU A 28 2.54 -10.39 14.13
N GLU A 29 2.45 -9.30 14.90
CA GLU A 29 2.61 -9.36 16.36
C GLU A 29 1.62 -10.33 17.00
N ILE A 30 0.34 -10.29 16.60
CA ILE A 30 -0.67 -11.23 17.11
C ILE A 30 -0.33 -12.68 16.72
N GLY A 31 0.12 -12.92 15.49
CA GLY A 31 0.54 -14.23 15.00
C GLY A 31 1.68 -14.82 15.83
N ILE A 32 2.69 -14.00 16.16
CA ILE A 32 3.79 -14.38 17.05
C ILE A 32 3.27 -14.75 18.45
N TRP A 33 2.34 -13.96 18.99
CA TRP A 33 1.73 -14.23 20.30
C TRP A 33 0.91 -15.53 20.32
N ILE A 34 0.29 -15.89 19.20
CA ILE A 34 -0.48 -17.13 19.02
C ILE A 34 0.46 -18.33 18.93
N ASP A 35 1.54 -18.20 18.15
CA ASP A 35 2.56 -19.26 18.01
C ASP A 35 3.22 -19.60 19.35
N GLN A 36 3.59 -18.57 20.13
CA GLN A 36 4.17 -18.73 21.47
C GLN A 36 3.26 -19.49 22.46
N ARG A 37 1.95 -19.56 22.19
CA ARG A 37 0.99 -20.33 22.99
C ARG A 37 0.73 -21.73 22.44
N GLY A 38 1.50 -22.15 21.43
CA GLY A 38 1.46 -23.49 20.84
C GLY A 38 0.37 -23.67 19.78
N SER A 39 -0.23 -22.60 19.27
CA SER A 39 -1.20 -22.67 18.18
C SER A 39 -0.52 -22.42 16.82
N THR A 40 0.42 -23.30 16.48
CA THR A 40 1.27 -23.17 15.28
C THR A 40 0.47 -23.23 13.98
N ASP A 41 -0.57 -24.08 13.89
CA ASP A 41 -1.44 -24.11 12.71
C ASP A 41 -2.15 -22.76 12.47
N THR A 42 -2.50 -22.04 13.56
CA THR A 42 -3.15 -20.72 13.44
C THR A 42 -2.13 -19.66 13.04
N SER A 43 -0.92 -19.67 13.63
CA SER A 43 0.14 -18.72 13.27
C SER A 43 0.62 -18.92 11.83
N GLU A 44 0.72 -20.15 11.33
CA GLU A 44 1.06 -20.45 9.95
C GLU A 44 0.03 -19.87 8.98
N ARG A 45 -1.27 -20.06 9.24
CA ARG A 45 -2.33 -19.43 8.43
C ARG A 45 -2.29 -17.90 8.47
N ILE A 46 -1.92 -17.32 9.61
CA ILE A 46 -1.72 -15.87 9.71
C ILE A 46 -0.56 -15.44 8.81
N SER A 47 0.56 -16.17 8.81
CA SER A 47 1.70 -15.91 7.94
C SER A 47 1.34 -15.98 6.45
N GLU A 48 0.57 -16.99 6.02
CA GLU A 48 0.07 -17.09 4.65
C GLU A 48 -0.78 -15.86 4.25
N HIS A 49 -1.61 -15.35 5.17
CA HIS A 49 -2.41 -14.15 4.91
C HIS A 49 -1.58 -12.85 4.95
N LEU A 50 -0.51 -12.80 5.75
CA LEU A 50 0.43 -11.68 5.76
C LEU A 50 1.20 -11.56 4.44
N GLU A 51 1.54 -12.69 3.80
CA GLU A 51 2.15 -12.70 2.46
C GLU A 51 1.23 -12.00 1.44
N VAL A 52 -0.07 -12.31 1.46
CA VAL A 52 -1.06 -11.64 0.60
C VAL A 52 -1.15 -10.13 0.88
N LEU A 53 -1.06 -9.71 2.15
CA LEU A 53 -1.04 -8.28 2.48
C LEU A 53 0.25 -7.59 2.00
N SER A 54 1.39 -8.27 2.08
CA SER A 54 2.67 -7.80 1.57
C SER A 54 2.62 -7.58 0.06
N ASP A 55 2.18 -8.61 -0.70
CA ASP A 55 2.05 -8.56 -2.15
C ASP A 55 1.14 -7.40 -2.60
N ASN A 56 0.04 -7.19 -1.89
CA ASN A 56 -0.86 -6.07 -2.15
C ASN A 56 -0.22 -4.71 -1.85
N SER A 57 0.54 -4.60 -0.76
CA SER A 57 1.23 -3.37 -0.40
C SER A 57 2.29 -2.99 -1.44
N ASP A 58 3.04 -3.98 -1.92
CA ASP A 58 4.06 -3.80 -2.94
C ASP A 58 3.44 -3.37 -4.28
N ALA A 59 2.38 -4.07 -4.71
CA ALA A 59 1.65 -3.70 -5.92
C ALA A 59 1.07 -2.29 -5.85
N ILE A 60 0.50 -1.88 -4.70
CA ILE A 60 -0.02 -0.52 -4.52
C ILE A 60 1.10 0.50 -4.59
N ALA A 61 2.26 0.23 -3.98
CA ALA A 61 3.41 1.13 -4.02
C ALA A 61 3.91 1.32 -5.46
N GLU A 62 4.06 0.24 -6.22
CA GLU A 62 4.47 0.30 -7.64
C GLU A 62 3.47 1.07 -8.50
N LEU A 63 2.17 0.74 -8.40
CA LEU A 63 1.13 1.38 -9.18
C LEU A 63 0.95 2.86 -8.81
N LEU A 64 1.24 3.25 -7.57
CA LEU A 64 1.20 4.65 -7.14
C LEU A 64 2.33 5.46 -7.80
N VAL A 65 3.52 4.88 -7.95
CA VAL A 65 4.63 5.51 -8.70
C VAL A 65 4.20 5.73 -10.15
N ASP A 66 3.63 4.72 -10.78
CA ASP A 66 3.10 4.80 -12.14
C ASP A 66 2.00 5.86 -12.30
N LEU A 67 1.08 5.94 -11.34
CA LEU A 67 -0.01 6.91 -11.33
C LEU A 67 0.53 8.34 -11.26
N ILE A 68 1.47 8.60 -10.35
CA ILE A 68 2.09 9.92 -10.17
C ILE A 68 2.90 10.29 -11.42
N ALA A 69 3.62 9.34 -12.03
CA ALA A 69 4.43 9.57 -13.22
C ALA A 69 3.59 9.86 -14.47
N ARG A 70 2.41 9.26 -14.61
CA ARG A 70 1.49 9.48 -15.74
C ARG A 70 0.64 10.73 -15.60
N TRP A 71 0.68 11.40 -14.45
CA TRP A 71 -0.15 12.56 -14.20
C TRP A 71 0.36 13.77 -15.02
N LYS A 72 -0.41 14.21 -16.03
CA LYS A 72 -0.21 15.48 -16.75
C LYS A 72 -1.18 16.51 -16.16
N PRO A 73 -0.71 17.70 -15.73
CA PRO A 73 -1.62 18.77 -15.34
C PRO A 73 -2.56 19.13 -16.48
N GLU A 74 -3.86 19.08 -16.19
CA GLU A 74 -4.88 19.66 -17.06
C GLU A 74 -4.58 21.16 -17.20
N GLY A 75 -4.08 21.58 -18.36
CA GLY A 75 -3.72 22.98 -18.63
C GLY A 75 -2.47 23.19 -19.46
N GLN A 76 -1.64 22.16 -19.72
CA GLN A 76 -0.60 22.27 -20.75
C GLN A 76 -1.21 21.89 -22.10
N SER A 77 -1.95 22.84 -22.69
CA SER A 77 -2.15 22.85 -24.13
C SER A 77 -0.75 22.82 -24.74
N ASP A 78 -0.47 21.79 -25.55
CA ASP A 78 0.71 21.80 -26.41
C ASP A 78 0.43 22.84 -27.52
N GLU A 79 0.39 24.13 -27.15
CA GLU A 79 0.49 25.25 -28.09
C GLU A 79 1.95 25.29 -28.55
N THR A 80 2.22 24.50 -29.58
CA THR A 80 3.43 24.66 -30.40
C THR A 80 3.01 25.46 -31.64
N ASP A 81 3.37 26.74 -31.66
CA ASP A 81 3.49 27.54 -32.89
C ASP A 81 4.47 26.89 -33.88
#